data_AF-A0A8K0R8E8-F1
#
_entry.id   AF-A0A8K0R8E8-F1
#
_cell.length_a   1.000
_cell.length_b   1.000
_cell.length_c   1.000
_cell.angle_alpha   90.00
_cell.angle_beta   90.00
_cell.angle_gamma   90.00
#
_symmetry.space_group_name_H-M   'P 1'
#
loop_
_entity.id
_entity.type
_entity.pdbx_description
1 polymer ?
#
loop_
_entity_poly.entity_id
_entity_poly.type
_entity_poly.pdbx_seq_one_letter_code
_entity_poly.pdbx_strand_id
1 'polypeptide(L)'
;MSQTFDFVVVGAGTAGAILANRLASNSSRPTVALLETGSKQDGDSLRHTYDRFATAFTRPTLDYGYASTPQSLFGGREIAQFRGRGLGGSTQTNFQLWSLGARDEFDAWAEAVQDDEWKFRSILESVKKAWTMSIIEKLHVDLPDEWTKYVKPSEDAHGFSGEVDVSIGGVVELEAQYMIEAGIESGYPLNLDQNDGDPIGIGLTPATTKNGLRTTSASAYLDNKDLPNLTIITNTQVVKVLFDGNKAIGVKDIHGQTIMASKEIIISAGAIDSAKLLLLSGVGPAKDLQSLGIKVKADLPVGKNLMDHPCVPLTYHMRHEFSRRLELSHDSNAMEKALHELEHGKGPLTQYYSTTPTAYLRSRTILDSDEFKKLPISTQLLLKKPTVPMFELAIAGPLLPPSYEFEDPEDSFFNFFVVAMNAQSRGTITLADTDPLEKPIIDPQYLEHAYDRLVLKNAIREALKWVHAPSLKAFIKHAILAPTTGSDEDIEARCSHIVHRCLESCTVRMGLADDPLACLDHDLKVRGLEGLRVADLSVPPELPRYVFHSGI
;
A
#
# COMPACT_ATOMS: atom_id res chain seq x y z
N MET A 1 -33.73 -6.77 16.16
CA MET A 1 -34.14 -7.77 15.13
C MET A 1 -32.91 -8.06 14.29
N SER A 2 -32.61 -9.31 13.96
CA SER A 2 -31.51 -9.65 13.05
C SER A 2 -31.86 -9.23 11.62
N GLN A 3 -30.95 -8.51 10.97
CA GLN A 3 -31.06 -8.21 9.52
C GLN A 3 -30.33 -9.30 8.73
N THR A 4 -30.88 -9.71 7.59
CA THR A 4 -30.29 -10.76 6.75
C THR A 4 -30.03 -10.20 5.34
N PHE A 5 -28.84 -10.45 4.82
CA PHE A 5 -28.40 -10.07 3.48
C PHE A 5 -27.90 -11.31 2.73
N ASP A 6 -27.78 -11.24 1.41
CA ASP A 6 -27.13 -12.31 0.64
C ASP A 6 -25.64 -12.36 0.97
N PHE A 7 -24.99 -11.20 0.97
CA PHE A 7 -23.58 -11.04 1.29
C PHE A 7 -23.37 -10.01 2.40
N VAL A 8 -22.42 -10.30 3.28
CA VAL A 8 -21.90 -9.35 4.27
C VAL A 8 -20.42 -9.13 4.00
N VAL A 9 -20.05 -7.90 3.69
CA VAL A 9 -18.65 -7.47 3.49
C VAL A 9 -18.20 -6.70 4.73
N VAL A 10 -17.09 -7.13 5.32
CA VAL A 10 -16.54 -6.56 6.57
C VAL A 10 -15.30 -5.72 6.25
N GLY A 11 -15.41 -4.41 6.40
CA GLY A 11 -14.38 -3.43 6.07
C GLY A 11 -14.68 -2.72 4.75
N ALA A 12 -14.87 -1.39 4.78
CA ALA A 12 -15.08 -0.55 3.60
C ALA A 12 -13.76 0.08 3.12
N GLY A 13 -12.67 -0.67 3.22
CA GLY A 13 -11.38 -0.31 2.66
C GLY A 13 -11.35 -0.43 1.14
N THR A 14 -10.18 -0.67 0.58
CA THR A 14 -9.99 -0.83 -0.87
C THR A 14 -10.83 -1.96 -1.44
N ALA A 15 -10.49 -3.19 -1.07
CA ALA A 15 -11.10 -4.38 -1.66
C ALA A 15 -12.59 -4.44 -1.30
N GLY A 16 -12.94 -4.16 -0.05
CA GLY A 16 -14.32 -4.22 0.42
C GLY A 16 -15.27 -3.25 -0.29
N ALA A 17 -14.83 -2.02 -0.57
CA ALA A 17 -15.64 -1.05 -1.32
C ALA A 17 -15.90 -1.52 -2.77
N ILE A 18 -14.86 -2.02 -3.44
CA ILE A 18 -14.95 -2.57 -4.80
C ILE A 18 -15.88 -3.79 -4.82
N LEU A 19 -15.65 -4.75 -3.93
CA LEU A 19 -16.41 -6.00 -3.84
C LEU A 19 -17.89 -5.74 -3.55
N ALA A 20 -18.20 -4.87 -2.58
CA ALA A 20 -19.58 -4.56 -2.25
C ALA A 20 -20.31 -3.89 -3.42
N ASN A 21 -19.67 -2.94 -4.10
CA ASN A 21 -20.22 -2.30 -5.29
C ASN A 21 -20.45 -3.32 -6.42
N ARG A 22 -19.45 -4.17 -6.71
CA ARG A 22 -19.52 -5.15 -7.80
C ARG A 22 -20.55 -6.25 -7.55
N LEU A 23 -20.65 -6.75 -6.31
CA LEU A 23 -21.69 -7.68 -5.90
C LEU A 23 -23.07 -7.04 -6.07
N ALA A 24 -23.26 -5.81 -5.59
CA ALA A 24 -24.54 -5.11 -5.70
C ALA A 24 -24.92 -4.78 -7.15
N SER A 25 -23.94 -4.48 -8.00
CA SER A 25 -24.13 -4.15 -9.43
C SER A 25 -24.32 -5.37 -10.32
N ASN A 26 -24.15 -6.59 -9.78
CA ASN A 26 -24.33 -7.83 -10.54
C ASN A 26 -25.76 -7.92 -11.11
N SER A 27 -25.92 -8.59 -12.25
CA SER A 27 -27.23 -8.75 -12.90
C SER A 27 -28.27 -9.44 -12.01
N SER A 28 -27.85 -10.30 -11.08
CA SER A 28 -28.74 -10.93 -10.10
C SER A 28 -29.14 -10.02 -8.93
N ARG A 29 -28.53 -8.82 -8.80
CA ARG A 29 -28.76 -7.81 -7.76
C ARG A 29 -28.94 -8.36 -6.34
N PRO A 30 -27.96 -9.12 -5.81
CA PRO A 30 -28.02 -9.63 -4.45
C PRO A 30 -28.04 -8.47 -3.43
N THR A 31 -28.64 -8.70 -2.27
CA THR A 31 -28.58 -7.76 -1.14
C THR A 31 -27.21 -7.82 -0.46
N VAL A 32 -26.58 -6.67 -0.25
CA VAL A 32 -25.22 -6.59 0.30
C VAL A 32 -25.22 -5.64 1.49
N ALA A 33 -24.68 -6.09 2.62
CA ALA A 33 -24.31 -5.21 3.73
C ALA A 33 -22.80 -4.97 3.70
N LEU A 34 -22.38 -3.71 3.68
CA LEU A 34 -20.99 -3.29 3.83
C LEU A 34 -20.81 -2.64 5.20
N LEU A 35 -20.00 -3.25 6.06
CA LEU A 35 -19.81 -2.84 7.46
C LEU A 35 -18.46 -2.17 7.63
N GLU A 36 -18.43 -0.98 8.23
CA GLU A 36 -17.20 -0.20 8.44
C GLU A 36 -17.10 0.32 9.87
N THR A 37 -15.92 0.14 10.47
CA THR A 37 -15.60 0.59 11.83
C THR A 37 -15.61 2.11 11.96
N GLY A 38 -15.09 2.84 10.97
CA GLY A 38 -15.06 4.30 10.99
C GLY A 38 -16.28 4.97 10.35
N SER A 39 -16.25 6.30 10.30
CA SER A 39 -17.33 7.11 9.72
C SER A 39 -17.12 7.36 8.21
N LYS A 40 -18.16 7.90 7.57
CA LYS A 40 -17.98 8.67 6.32
C LYS A 40 -17.35 10.02 6.67
N GLN A 41 -16.45 10.50 5.83
CA GLN A 41 -15.94 11.86 5.91
C GLN A 41 -16.82 12.79 5.07
N ASP A 42 -17.13 13.98 5.59
CA ASP A 42 -17.92 14.98 4.89
C ASP A 42 -17.03 15.94 4.09
N GLY A 43 -17.38 16.14 2.81
CA GLY A 43 -16.70 17.08 1.91
C GLY A 43 -15.35 16.59 1.37
N ASP A 44 -14.72 17.43 0.54
CA ASP A 44 -13.49 17.11 -0.18
C ASP A 44 -12.21 17.60 0.51
N SER A 45 -12.32 18.27 1.66
CA SER A 45 -11.17 18.90 2.35
C SER A 45 -10.08 17.90 2.77
N LEU A 46 -10.45 16.65 3.03
CA LEU A 46 -9.51 15.56 3.36
C LEU A 46 -8.95 14.84 2.13
N ARG A 47 -9.40 15.23 0.93
CA ARG A 47 -9.02 14.62 -0.34
C ARG A 47 -8.09 15.51 -1.15
N HIS A 48 -7.69 16.68 -0.68
CA HIS A 48 -6.76 17.50 -1.44
C HIS A 48 -5.40 16.80 -1.60
N THR A 49 -4.96 16.65 -2.85
CA THR A 49 -3.71 15.94 -3.19
C THR A 49 -2.48 16.68 -2.66
N TYR A 50 -2.54 18.00 -2.48
CA TYR A 50 -1.44 18.76 -1.87
C TYR A 50 -1.15 18.30 -0.41
N ASP A 51 -2.14 17.74 0.29
CA ASP A 51 -2.00 17.25 1.67
C ASP A 51 -1.55 15.78 1.75
N ARG A 52 -1.29 15.11 0.63
CA ARG A 52 -1.21 13.64 0.56
C ARG A 52 -0.17 12.98 1.48
N PHE A 53 0.89 13.70 1.81
CA PHE A 53 1.94 13.24 2.71
C PHE A 53 1.69 13.61 4.18
N ALA A 54 0.79 14.56 4.44
CA ALA A 54 0.47 15.05 5.77
C ALA A 54 -0.77 14.38 6.36
N THR A 55 -1.74 13.96 5.54
CA THR A 55 -3.07 13.48 5.98
C THR A 55 -2.98 12.42 7.09
N ALA A 56 -2.09 11.43 6.94
CA ALA A 56 -1.92 10.37 7.94
C ALA A 56 -1.45 10.87 9.31
N PHE A 57 -0.70 11.97 9.36
CA PHE A 57 -0.12 12.53 10.59
C PHE A 57 -0.99 13.63 11.21
N THR A 58 -1.69 14.40 10.38
CA THR A 58 -2.49 15.55 10.82
C THR A 58 -3.94 15.17 11.16
N ARG A 59 -4.37 13.94 10.82
CA ARG A 59 -5.74 13.45 11.02
C ARG A 59 -5.76 12.11 11.77
N PRO A 60 -5.39 12.07 13.06
CA PRO A 60 -5.31 10.83 13.83
C PRO A 60 -6.65 10.08 13.96
N THR A 61 -7.78 10.76 13.77
CA THR A 61 -9.11 10.14 13.77
C THR A 61 -9.35 9.20 12.58
N LEU A 62 -8.56 9.35 11.51
CA LEU A 62 -8.55 8.47 10.35
C LEU A 62 -7.63 7.26 10.53
N ASP A 63 -6.98 7.10 11.68
CA ASP A 63 -6.05 6.00 11.95
C ASP A 63 -6.53 5.13 13.11
N TYR A 64 -6.18 3.84 13.09
CA TYR A 64 -6.39 2.94 14.23
C TYR A 64 -5.37 3.16 15.36
N GLY A 65 -4.26 3.86 15.08
CA GLY A 65 -3.22 4.17 16.08
C GLY A 65 -2.46 2.94 16.53
N TYR A 66 -2.30 1.95 15.66
CA TYR A 66 -1.52 0.74 15.94
C TYR A 66 -0.03 1.04 15.96
N ALA A 67 0.74 0.19 16.65
CA ALA A 67 2.18 0.20 16.68
C ALA A 67 2.70 -1.24 16.69
N SER A 68 3.91 -1.46 16.20
CA SER A 68 4.58 -2.75 16.35
C SER A 68 4.96 -2.98 17.82
N THR A 69 5.26 -4.23 18.17
CA THR A 69 6.09 -4.55 19.33
C THR A 69 7.45 -3.83 19.23
N PRO A 70 8.14 -3.63 20.36
CA PRO A 70 9.52 -3.14 20.38
C PRO A 70 10.42 -3.97 19.45
N GLN A 71 11.07 -3.33 18.49
CA GLN A 71 11.91 -4.01 17.52
C GLN A 71 13.37 -4.05 18.01
N SER A 72 13.92 -5.26 18.14
CA SER A 72 15.26 -5.58 18.66
C SER A 72 16.38 -4.77 17.99
N LEU A 73 16.37 -4.73 16.66
CA LEU A 73 17.39 -4.09 15.82
C LEU A 73 17.26 -2.56 15.74
N PHE A 74 16.25 -1.98 16.38
CA PHE A 74 16.00 -0.53 16.39
C PHE A 74 16.08 0.06 17.79
N GLY A 75 16.83 -0.57 18.69
CA GLY A 75 16.98 -0.10 20.07
C GLY A 75 15.67 -0.16 20.86
N GLY A 76 14.77 -1.09 20.53
CA GLY A 76 13.47 -1.24 21.18
C GLY A 76 12.42 -0.22 20.74
N ARG A 77 12.65 0.53 19.65
CA ARG A 77 11.63 1.41 19.09
C ARG A 77 10.42 0.62 18.60
N GLU A 78 9.24 1.13 18.91
CA GLU A 78 7.99 0.74 18.27
C GLU A 78 7.83 1.54 16.97
N ILE A 79 7.31 0.88 15.94
CA ILE A 79 7.09 1.50 14.62
C ILE A 79 5.59 1.67 14.42
N ALA A 80 5.16 2.89 14.07
CA ALA A 80 3.75 3.19 13.85
C ALA A 80 3.15 2.33 12.74
N GLN A 81 1.94 1.80 13.00
CA GLN A 81 1.19 0.90 12.13
C GLN A 81 -0.09 1.58 11.55
N PHE A 82 0.05 2.78 10.94
CA PHE A 82 -0.95 3.53 10.15
C PHE A 82 -1.95 2.71 9.30
N ARG A 83 -3.19 2.62 9.77
CA ARG A 83 -4.29 1.98 9.05
C ARG A 83 -5.46 2.93 8.94
N GLY A 84 -5.84 3.23 7.70
CA GLY A 84 -6.99 4.08 7.44
C GLY A 84 -8.28 3.48 8.00
N ARG A 85 -8.98 4.26 8.82
CA ARG A 85 -10.24 3.94 9.49
C ARG A 85 -11.36 4.79 8.91
N GLY A 86 -12.48 4.18 8.50
CA GLY A 86 -13.60 4.85 7.84
C GLY A 86 -13.75 4.46 6.37
N LEU A 87 -14.77 5.03 5.71
CA LEU A 87 -15.07 4.70 4.31
C LEU A 87 -13.89 5.04 3.40
N GLY A 88 -13.40 4.05 2.67
CA GLY A 88 -12.20 4.14 1.83
C GLY A 88 -10.97 3.52 2.49
N GLY A 89 -11.04 3.25 3.80
CA GLY A 89 -9.95 2.69 4.59
C GLY A 89 -8.65 3.46 4.36
N SER A 90 -7.59 2.72 4.02
CA SER A 90 -6.25 3.30 3.84
C SER A 90 -6.08 4.14 2.57
N THR A 91 -7.03 4.11 1.62
CA THR A 91 -6.97 5.02 0.46
C THR A 91 -7.20 6.48 0.85
N GLN A 92 -7.78 6.73 2.02
CA GLN A 92 -7.97 8.09 2.57
C GLN A 92 -6.65 8.74 2.99
N THR A 93 -5.66 7.94 3.41
CA THR A 93 -4.43 8.43 4.06
C THR A 93 -3.15 7.99 3.37
N ASN A 94 -3.22 7.14 2.34
CA ASN A 94 -2.05 6.70 1.58
C ASN A 94 -1.38 7.87 0.83
N PHE A 95 -0.20 7.62 0.29
CA PHE A 95 0.51 8.62 -0.51
C PHE A 95 0.06 8.67 -1.98
N GLN A 96 -1.08 8.09 -2.38
CA GLN A 96 -1.65 8.17 -3.74
C GLN A 96 -0.82 7.62 -4.90
N LEU A 97 0.37 7.06 -4.71
CA LEU A 97 1.10 6.41 -5.80
C LEU A 97 0.27 5.22 -6.33
N TRP A 98 0.19 5.10 -7.66
CA TRP A 98 -0.53 4.04 -8.34
C TRP A 98 0.46 3.15 -9.11
N SER A 99 0.72 1.96 -8.59
CA SER A 99 1.66 1.00 -9.20
C SER A 99 1.05 -0.39 -9.30
N LEU A 100 1.09 -0.98 -10.50
CA LEU A 100 0.54 -2.30 -10.78
C LEU A 100 1.41 -3.44 -10.24
N GLY A 101 2.74 -3.29 -10.32
CA GLY A 101 3.70 -4.33 -9.95
C GLY A 101 4.26 -5.09 -11.16
N ALA A 102 5.13 -6.05 -10.87
CA ALA A 102 5.89 -6.77 -11.88
C ALA A 102 5.18 -8.04 -12.36
N ARG A 103 5.15 -8.28 -13.68
CA ARG A 103 4.47 -9.44 -14.28
C ARG A 103 4.92 -10.79 -13.71
N ASP A 104 6.23 -10.96 -13.51
CA ASP A 104 6.83 -12.19 -13.00
C ASP A 104 6.38 -12.52 -11.56
N GLU A 105 5.78 -11.55 -10.83
CA GLU A 105 5.30 -11.74 -9.46
C GLU A 105 3.91 -12.34 -9.42
N PHE A 106 3.03 -11.81 -10.26
CA PHE A 106 1.70 -12.38 -10.45
C PHE A 106 1.78 -13.78 -11.02
N ASP A 107 2.69 -14.02 -11.98
CA ASP A 107 2.95 -15.36 -12.47
C ASP A 107 3.46 -16.29 -11.35
N ALA A 108 4.28 -15.78 -10.42
CA ALA A 108 4.70 -16.55 -9.26
C ALA A 108 3.58 -16.81 -8.24
N TRP A 109 2.63 -15.88 -8.08
CA TRP A 109 1.42 -16.11 -7.28
C TRP A 109 0.55 -17.20 -7.91
N ALA A 110 0.32 -17.12 -9.22
CA ALA A 110 -0.39 -18.14 -9.99
C ALA A 110 0.26 -19.51 -9.86
N GLU A 111 1.59 -19.60 -9.95
CA GLU A 111 2.33 -20.83 -9.71
C GLU A 111 2.18 -21.33 -8.27
N ALA A 112 2.21 -20.44 -7.28
CA ALA A 112 2.09 -20.78 -5.86
C ALA A 112 0.71 -21.33 -5.48
N VAL A 113 -0.35 -20.97 -6.22
CA VAL A 113 -1.71 -21.49 -6.00
C VAL A 113 -2.21 -22.43 -7.10
N GLN A 114 -1.41 -22.66 -8.14
CA GLN A 114 -1.74 -23.42 -9.35
C GLN A 114 -3.01 -22.94 -10.06
N ASP A 115 -3.16 -21.63 -10.17
CA ASP A 115 -4.32 -20.99 -10.80
C ASP A 115 -3.91 -19.81 -11.69
N ASP A 116 -4.16 -19.97 -12.98
CA ASP A 116 -3.83 -19.00 -14.02
C ASP A 116 -4.66 -17.71 -13.93
N GLU A 117 -5.76 -17.67 -13.17
CA GLU A 117 -6.51 -16.44 -12.92
C GLU A 117 -5.67 -15.37 -12.19
N TRP A 118 -4.63 -15.80 -11.46
CA TRP A 118 -3.70 -14.90 -10.77
C TRP A 118 -2.52 -14.41 -11.62
N LYS A 119 -2.39 -14.88 -12.88
CA LYS A 119 -1.33 -14.40 -13.78
C LYS A 119 -1.52 -12.93 -14.11
N PHE A 120 -0.42 -12.23 -14.39
CA PHE A 120 -0.45 -10.80 -14.73
C PHE A 120 -1.41 -10.50 -15.88
N ARG A 121 -1.36 -11.33 -16.92
CA ARG A 121 -2.24 -11.20 -18.09
C ARG A 121 -3.71 -11.37 -17.73
N SER A 122 -4.04 -12.29 -16.83
CA SER A 122 -5.42 -12.49 -16.37
C SER A 122 -5.90 -11.29 -15.56
N ILE A 123 -5.01 -10.67 -14.77
CA ILE A 123 -5.29 -9.41 -14.08
C ILE A 123 -5.41 -8.23 -15.05
N LEU A 124 -4.80 -8.27 -16.23
CA LEU A 124 -5.10 -7.28 -17.28
C LEU A 124 -6.40 -7.60 -18.02
N GLU A 125 -6.69 -8.88 -18.31
CA GLU A 125 -7.71 -9.33 -19.28
C GLU A 125 -9.02 -9.91 -18.68
N SER A 126 -9.15 -10.10 -17.37
CA SER A 126 -10.33 -10.77 -16.76
C SER A 126 -11.52 -9.80 -16.54
N VAL A 127 -12.80 -10.15 -16.82
CA VAL A 127 -13.42 -11.40 -17.26
C VAL A 127 -14.34 -11.11 -18.47
N LYS A 128 -13.99 -11.65 -19.64
CA LYS A 128 -14.84 -11.89 -20.83
C LYS A 128 -15.35 -10.73 -21.70
N LYS A 129 -14.90 -9.48 -21.51
CA LYS A 129 -14.93 -8.39 -22.55
C LYS A 129 -14.52 -7.00 -22.03
N ALA A 130 -14.16 -6.88 -20.76
CA ALA A 130 -13.61 -5.66 -20.17
C ALA A 130 -12.30 -6.01 -19.48
N TRP A 131 -11.22 -5.35 -19.87
CA TRP A 131 -9.90 -5.44 -19.22
C TRP A 131 -10.04 -5.02 -17.76
N THR A 132 -9.52 -5.76 -16.77
CA THR A 132 -9.70 -5.43 -15.34
C THR A 132 -9.16 -4.03 -15.02
N MET A 133 -8.09 -3.62 -15.70
CA MET A 133 -7.62 -2.23 -15.64
C MET A 133 -8.67 -1.25 -16.17
N SER A 134 -9.40 -1.55 -17.25
CA SER A 134 -10.54 -0.73 -17.72
C SER A 134 -11.74 -0.69 -16.75
N ILE A 135 -11.80 -1.60 -15.78
CA ILE A 135 -12.85 -1.69 -14.74
C ILE A 135 -12.47 -0.87 -13.50
N ILE A 136 -11.17 -0.76 -13.20
CA ILE A 136 -10.65 -0.10 -12.00
C ILE A 136 -10.10 1.28 -12.35
N GLU A 137 -9.15 1.34 -13.26
CA GLU A 137 -8.40 2.54 -13.60
C GLU A 137 -9.11 3.39 -14.67
N LYS A 138 -9.06 4.69 -14.44
CA LYS A 138 -9.35 5.72 -15.43
C LYS A 138 -8.16 6.68 -15.49
N LEU A 139 -7.23 6.36 -16.38
CA LEU A 139 -6.03 7.12 -16.60
C LEU A 139 -6.33 8.43 -17.33
N HIS A 140 -5.82 9.52 -16.78
CA HIS A 140 -5.77 10.84 -17.38
C HIS A 140 -4.32 11.20 -17.63
N VAL A 141 -3.97 11.49 -18.88
CA VAL A 141 -2.62 11.95 -19.25
C VAL A 141 -2.75 13.37 -19.75
N ASP A 142 -2.23 14.31 -18.98
CA ASP A 142 -2.21 15.74 -19.31
C ASP A 142 -0.78 16.26 -19.16
N LEU A 143 0.07 15.99 -20.15
CA LEU A 143 1.50 16.28 -20.08
C LEU A 143 1.89 17.31 -21.15
N PRO A 144 2.75 18.28 -20.82
CA PRO A 144 3.42 19.11 -21.82
C PRO A 144 4.24 18.26 -22.79
N ASP A 145 4.40 18.72 -24.04
CA ASP A 145 5.09 17.98 -25.10
C ASP A 145 6.52 17.55 -24.70
N GLU A 146 7.23 18.38 -23.92
CA GLU A 146 8.58 18.10 -23.44
C GLU A 146 8.68 16.89 -22.49
N TRP A 147 7.56 16.43 -21.91
CA TRP A 147 7.49 15.28 -21.02
C TRP A 147 7.24 13.95 -21.74
N THR A 148 6.86 13.98 -23.03
CA THR A 148 6.61 12.77 -23.83
C THR A 148 7.85 11.87 -24.00
N LYS A 149 9.05 12.43 -23.80
CA LYS A 149 10.31 11.66 -23.77
C LYS A 149 10.57 10.92 -22.46
N TYR A 150 9.87 11.27 -21.37
CA TYR A 150 10.01 10.67 -20.05
C TYR A 150 8.85 9.74 -19.69
N VAL A 151 7.69 9.93 -20.31
CA VAL A 151 6.47 9.18 -20.02
C VAL A 151 5.73 8.85 -21.30
N LYS A 152 5.37 7.58 -21.46
CA LYS A 152 4.59 7.07 -22.59
C LYS A 152 3.78 5.84 -22.13
N PRO A 153 2.62 6.06 -21.51
CA PRO A 153 1.78 4.97 -20.99
C PRO A 153 1.29 4.09 -22.13
N SER A 154 1.33 2.78 -21.93
CA SER A 154 0.84 1.79 -22.89
C SER A 154 -0.67 1.72 -22.87
N GLU A 155 -1.32 1.80 -24.03
CA GLU A 155 -2.77 1.62 -24.14
C GLU A 155 -3.21 0.20 -23.73
N ASP A 156 -2.32 -0.79 -23.83
CA ASP A 156 -2.61 -2.18 -23.48
C ASP A 156 -2.50 -2.47 -21.97
N ALA A 157 -1.83 -1.60 -21.22
CA ALA A 157 -1.58 -1.79 -19.79
C ALA A 157 -2.53 -0.97 -18.89
N HIS A 158 -3.22 0.02 -19.46
CA HIS A 158 -3.99 0.99 -18.70
C HIS A 158 -5.50 0.94 -18.98
N GLY A 159 -6.27 1.32 -17.97
CA GLY A 159 -7.71 1.56 -18.07
C GLY A 159 -8.04 3.03 -18.32
N PHE A 160 -9.04 3.30 -19.16
CA PHE A 160 -9.48 4.67 -19.48
C PHE A 160 -10.96 4.92 -19.13
N SER A 161 -11.60 3.96 -18.48
CA SER A 161 -13.05 3.97 -18.22
C SER A 161 -13.46 3.54 -16.81
N GLY A 162 -12.51 3.15 -15.96
CA GLY A 162 -12.78 2.67 -14.62
C GLY A 162 -13.29 3.76 -13.68
N GLU A 163 -13.50 3.37 -12.42
CA GLU A 163 -14.06 4.26 -11.39
C GLU A 163 -12.97 5.04 -10.64
N VAL A 164 -11.73 4.55 -10.65
CA VAL A 164 -10.59 5.20 -9.99
C VAL A 164 -9.93 6.15 -10.96
N ASP A 165 -10.17 7.46 -10.81
CA ASP A 165 -9.39 8.46 -11.54
C ASP A 165 -7.91 8.40 -11.09
N VAL A 166 -7.03 8.16 -12.06
CA VAL A 166 -5.57 8.11 -11.95
C VAL A 166 -5.01 9.14 -12.92
N SER A 167 -4.10 10.00 -12.49
CA SER A 167 -3.53 11.04 -13.34
C SER A 167 -2.02 10.92 -13.45
N ILE A 168 -1.51 11.22 -14.64
CA ILE A 168 -0.12 11.56 -14.88
C ILE A 168 -0.09 12.97 -15.48
N GLY A 169 0.61 13.88 -14.83
CA GLY A 169 0.81 15.25 -15.30
C GLY A 169 -0.11 16.30 -14.65
N GLY A 170 -0.53 17.28 -15.44
CA GLY A 170 -1.00 18.59 -15.05
C GLY A 170 0.15 19.59 -15.11
N VAL A 171 0.79 19.84 -13.97
CA VAL A 171 2.13 20.44 -13.90
C VAL A 171 3.04 19.42 -13.26
N VAL A 172 4.07 19.01 -14.00
CA VAL A 172 5.13 18.18 -13.44
C VAL A 172 6.13 19.09 -12.73
N GLU A 173 6.37 18.82 -11.45
CA GLU A 173 7.27 19.63 -10.62
C GLU A 173 8.71 19.57 -11.17
N LEU A 174 9.45 20.69 -11.08
CA LEU A 174 10.78 20.84 -11.69
C LEU A 174 11.77 19.76 -11.22
N GLU A 175 11.71 19.42 -9.93
CA GLU A 175 12.54 18.38 -9.33
C GLU A 175 12.40 17.02 -10.01
N ALA A 176 11.24 16.71 -10.60
CA ALA A 176 11.02 15.42 -11.22
C ALA A 176 12.00 15.18 -12.36
N GLN A 177 12.28 16.21 -13.16
CA GLN A 177 13.23 16.13 -14.26
C GLN A 177 14.65 15.89 -13.73
N TYR A 178 15.07 16.68 -12.73
CA TYR A 178 16.41 16.55 -12.14
C TYR A 178 16.64 15.16 -11.54
N MET A 179 15.63 14.60 -10.88
CA MET A 179 15.73 13.26 -10.27
C MET A 179 15.79 12.15 -11.33
N ILE A 180 14.99 12.26 -12.41
CA ILE A 180 15.05 11.33 -13.54
C ILE A 180 16.42 11.37 -14.24
N GLU A 181 16.90 12.57 -14.55
CA GLU A 181 18.19 12.76 -15.19
C GLU A 181 19.34 12.22 -14.33
N ALA A 182 19.32 12.48 -13.02
CA ALA A 182 20.33 11.94 -12.11
C ALA A 182 20.33 10.41 -12.02
N GLY A 183 19.15 9.77 -12.12
CA GLY A 183 19.04 8.32 -12.22
C GLY A 183 19.70 7.79 -13.50
N ILE A 184 19.45 8.47 -14.64
CA ILE A 184 20.07 8.13 -15.94
C ILE A 184 21.60 8.34 -15.89
N GLU A 185 22.07 9.45 -15.35
CA GLU A 185 23.49 9.76 -15.16
C GLU A 185 24.19 8.74 -14.27
N SER A 186 23.45 8.14 -13.33
CA SER A 186 23.91 7.07 -12.46
C SER A 186 23.84 5.68 -13.09
N GLY A 187 23.47 5.59 -14.37
CA GLY A 187 23.50 4.36 -15.17
C GLY A 187 22.21 3.54 -15.16
N TYR A 188 21.10 4.10 -14.67
CA TYR A 188 19.81 3.42 -14.64
C TYR A 188 18.98 3.72 -15.89
N PRO A 189 18.24 2.73 -16.42
CA PRO A 189 17.40 2.94 -17.59
C PRO A 189 16.22 3.84 -17.22
N LEU A 190 15.87 4.75 -18.13
CA LEU A 190 14.58 5.42 -18.12
C LEU A 190 13.49 4.39 -18.46
N ASN A 191 12.44 4.36 -17.65
CA ASN A 191 11.23 3.60 -17.89
C ASN A 191 10.09 4.58 -18.22
N LEU A 192 9.51 4.41 -19.40
CA LEU A 192 8.46 5.29 -19.91
C LEU A 192 7.06 4.92 -19.37
N ASP A 193 6.89 3.71 -18.85
CA ASP A 193 5.66 3.21 -18.24
C ASP A 193 5.97 2.09 -17.24
N GLN A 194 6.02 2.44 -15.96
CA GLN A 194 6.32 1.48 -14.88
C GLN A 194 5.14 0.53 -14.58
N ASN A 195 3.99 0.71 -15.22
CA ASN A 195 2.78 -0.09 -15.03
C ASN A 195 2.49 -1.04 -16.20
N ASP A 196 3.39 -1.16 -17.17
CA ASP A 196 3.26 -2.09 -18.31
C ASP A 196 3.56 -3.57 -17.97
N GLY A 197 3.92 -3.84 -16.71
CA GLY A 197 4.32 -5.14 -16.19
C GLY A 197 5.85 -5.31 -16.03
N ASP A 198 6.65 -4.33 -16.44
CA ASP A 198 8.08 -4.23 -16.14
C ASP A 198 8.40 -2.90 -15.44
N PRO A 199 8.40 -2.85 -14.09
CA PRO A 199 8.61 -1.59 -13.38
C PRO A 199 10.07 -1.12 -13.41
N ILE A 200 11.02 -1.95 -13.89
CA ILE A 200 12.45 -1.73 -13.71
C ILE A 200 12.92 -0.44 -14.40
N GLY A 201 13.71 0.35 -13.68
CA GLY A 201 14.22 1.64 -14.13
C GLY A 201 13.62 2.83 -13.38
N ILE A 202 14.01 4.03 -13.77
CA ILE A 202 13.47 5.29 -13.23
C ILE A 202 12.36 5.81 -14.14
N GLY A 203 11.23 6.20 -13.57
CA GLY A 203 10.10 6.75 -14.32
C GLY A 203 9.23 7.65 -13.44
N LEU A 204 8.10 8.10 -14.00
CA LEU A 204 7.06 8.78 -13.24
C LEU A 204 5.94 7.81 -12.88
N THR A 205 5.66 7.69 -11.59
CA THR A 205 4.52 6.93 -11.09
C THR A 205 3.27 7.81 -11.09
N PRO A 206 2.15 7.34 -11.68
CA PRO A 206 0.86 8.02 -11.63
C PRO A 206 0.34 8.17 -10.19
N ALA A 207 -0.60 9.09 -10.00
CA ALA A 207 -1.29 9.24 -8.72
C ALA A 207 -2.80 9.02 -8.82
N THR A 208 -3.42 8.44 -7.79
CA THR A 208 -4.89 8.33 -7.65
C THR A 208 -5.49 9.69 -7.32
N THR A 209 -5.55 10.58 -8.32
CA THR A 209 -5.98 11.97 -8.19
C THR A 209 -6.62 12.44 -9.49
N LYS A 210 -7.45 13.48 -9.41
CA LYS A 210 -7.92 14.27 -10.54
C LYS A 210 -8.26 15.68 -10.09
N ASN A 211 -7.82 16.68 -10.86
CA ASN A 211 -8.07 18.10 -10.57
C ASN A 211 -7.74 18.49 -9.11
N GLY A 212 -6.64 17.97 -8.58
CA GLY A 212 -6.22 18.24 -7.19
C GLY A 212 -6.94 17.44 -6.10
N LEU A 213 -7.84 16.52 -6.47
CA LEU A 213 -8.58 15.68 -5.53
C LEU A 213 -8.16 14.22 -5.64
N ARG A 214 -7.75 13.66 -4.52
CA ARG A 214 -7.56 12.24 -4.26
C ARG A 214 -8.79 11.43 -4.62
N THR A 215 -8.59 10.35 -5.34
CA THR A 215 -9.60 9.30 -5.52
C THR A 215 -9.42 8.23 -4.44
N THR A 216 -10.42 8.05 -3.60
CA THR A 216 -10.48 6.95 -2.62
C THR A 216 -11.35 5.82 -3.15
N SER A 217 -11.23 4.62 -2.58
CA SER A 217 -12.15 3.53 -2.95
C SER A 217 -13.61 3.85 -2.61
N ALA A 218 -13.85 4.65 -1.56
CA ALA A 218 -15.20 5.11 -1.23
C ALA A 218 -15.74 6.11 -2.26
N SER A 219 -14.94 7.11 -2.65
CA SER A 219 -15.41 8.08 -3.65
C SER A 219 -15.62 7.47 -5.02
N ALA A 220 -14.80 6.47 -5.37
CA ALA A 220 -14.92 5.75 -6.64
C ALA A 220 -16.14 4.80 -6.66
N TYR A 221 -16.37 4.04 -5.59
CA TYR A 221 -17.32 2.91 -5.63
C TYR A 221 -18.56 3.07 -4.76
N LEU A 222 -18.56 3.95 -3.75
CA LEU A 222 -19.62 4.01 -2.73
C LEU A 222 -20.49 5.27 -2.81
N ASP A 223 -20.06 6.31 -3.53
CA ASP A 223 -20.85 7.55 -3.67
C ASP A 223 -21.98 7.46 -4.73
N ASN A 224 -22.14 6.30 -5.39
CA ASN A 224 -23.20 6.10 -6.38
C ASN A 224 -24.58 5.88 -5.72
N LYS A 225 -25.57 6.67 -6.14
CA LYS A 225 -26.96 6.64 -5.62
C LYS A 225 -27.83 5.52 -6.21
N ASP A 226 -27.36 4.80 -7.24
CA ASP A 226 -28.15 3.83 -8.01
C ASP A 226 -28.01 2.36 -7.58
N LEU A 227 -27.58 2.11 -6.33
CA LEU A 227 -27.45 0.76 -5.75
C LEU A 227 -28.37 0.55 -4.54
N PRO A 228 -29.70 0.44 -4.72
CA PRO A 228 -30.66 0.31 -3.62
C PRO A 228 -30.53 -1.00 -2.82
N ASN A 229 -29.82 -1.99 -3.37
CA ASN A 229 -29.53 -3.28 -2.74
C ASN A 229 -28.19 -3.31 -1.98
N LEU A 230 -27.46 -2.19 -1.94
CA LEU A 230 -26.25 -2.02 -1.11
C LEU A 230 -26.59 -1.18 0.13
N THR A 231 -26.42 -1.78 1.31
CA THR A 231 -26.56 -1.10 2.60
C THR A 231 -25.19 -0.88 3.22
N ILE A 232 -24.79 0.38 3.39
CA ILE A 232 -23.52 0.75 4.02
C ILE A 232 -23.80 1.13 5.48
N ILE A 233 -23.15 0.42 6.42
CA ILE A 233 -23.32 0.62 7.86
C ILE A 233 -21.96 1.03 8.44
N THR A 234 -21.83 2.31 8.78
CA THR A 234 -20.60 2.90 9.35
C THR A 234 -20.63 2.88 10.88
N ASN A 235 -19.51 3.25 11.51
CA ASN A 235 -19.35 3.24 12.97
C ASN A 235 -19.69 1.88 13.60
N THR A 236 -19.46 0.80 12.86
CA THR A 236 -19.88 -0.56 13.20
C THR A 236 -18.67 -1.49 13.12
N GLN A 237 -17.98 -1.65 14.24
CA GLN A 237 -16.86 -2.59 14.33
C GLN A 237 -17.40 -4.02 14.45
N VAL A 238 -17.07 -4.86 13.48
CA VAL A 238 -17.33 -6.30 13.55
C VAL A 238 -16.30 -6.94 14.47
N VAL A 239 -16.76 -7.73 15.44
CA VAL A 239 -15.90 -8.31 16.48
C VAL A 239 -15.89 -9.83 16.46
N LYS A 240 -16.85 -10.46 15.76
CA LYS A 240 -16.95 -11.92 15.71
C LYS A 240 -17.72 -12.42 14.50
N VAL A 241 -17.23 -13.49 13.88
CA VAL A 241 -17.98 -14.31 12.91
C VAL A 241 -18.80 -15.37 13.66
N LEU A 242 -20.05 -15.55 13.25
CA LEU A 242 -20.98 -16.51 13.82
C LEU A 242 -21.06 -17.74 12.92
N PHE A 243 -21.10 -18.93 13.56
CA PHE A 243 -21.09 -20.20 12.86
C PHE A 243 -22.26 -21.09 13.28
N ASP A 244 -22.83 -21.83 12.32
CA ASP A 244 -23.65 -23.02 12.53
C ASP A 244 -22.94 -24.22 11.91
N GLY A 245 -22.57 -25.21 12.73
CA GLY A 245 -21.60 -26.22 12.32
C GLY A 245 -20.33 -25.55 11.80
N ASN A 246 -19.92 -25.84 10.56
CA ASN A 246 -18.77 -25.23 9.87
C ASN A 246 -19.14 -24.07 8.94
N LYS A 247 -20.43 -23.73 8.84
CA LYS A 247 -20.90 -22.65 7.98
C LYS A 247 -20.90 -21.33 8.72
N ALA A 248 -20.26 -20.31 8.17
CA ALA A 248 -20.39 -18.94 8.63
C ALA A 248 -21.76 -18.39 8.22
N ILE A 249 -22.53 -17.88 9.17
CA ILE A 249 -23.95 -17.51 8.98
C ILE A 249 -24.25 -16.04 9.29
N GLY A 250 -23.33 -15.35 9.95
CA GLY A 250 -23.46 -13.93 10.22
C GLY A 250 -22.25 -13.38 10.96
N VAL A 251 -22.33 -12.10 11.29
CA VAL A 251 -21.33 -11.40 12.10
C VAL A 251 -22.01 -10.70 13.27
N LYS A 252 -21.25 -10.49 14.33
CA LYS A 252 -21.64 -9.71 15.51
C LYS A 252 -20.80 -8.45 15.58
N ASP A 253 -21.45 -7.31 15.78
CA ASP A 253 -20.79 -6.03 16.01
C ASP A 253 -20.43 -5.82 17.50
N ILE A 254 -19.68 -4.76 17.77
CA ILE A 254 -19.29 -4.36 19.12
C ILE A 254 -20.48 -4.02 20.04
N HIS A 255 -21.62 -3.64 19.47
CA HIS A 255 -22.85 -3.34 20.21
C HIS A 255 -23.72 -4.59 20.46
N GLY A 256 -23.26 -5.74 19.99
CA GLY A 256 -23.94 -7.02 20.11
C GLY A 256 -25.05 -7.27 19.10
N GLN A 257 -25.23 -6.39 18.12
CA GLN A 257 -26.13 -6.61 17.00
C GLN A 257 -25.58 -7.69 16.09
N THR A 258 -26.50 -8.43 15.48
CA THR A 258 -26.16 -9.55 14.61
C THR A 258 -26.69 -9.28 13.21
N ILE A 259 -25.82 -9.44 12.22
CA ILE A 259 -26.10 -9.24 10.80
C ILE A 259 -25.81 -10.56 10.09
N MET A 260 -26.85 -11.16 9.51
CA MET A 260 -26.82 -12.50 8.94
C MET A 260 -26.49 -12.46 7.44
N ALA A 261 -25.80 -13.49 6.96
CA ALA A 261 -25.52 -13.71 5.54
C ALA A 261 -26.17 -15.02 5.09
N SER A 262 -26.97 -14.98 4.02
CA SER A 262 -27.61 -16.17 3.46
C SER A 262 -26.67 -16.96 2.53
N LYS A 263 -25.70 -16.28 1.90
CA LYS A 263 -24.70 -16.88 1.00
C LYS A 263 -23.32 -16.89 1.65
N GLU A 264 -22.65 -15.74 1.71
CA GLU A 264 -21.26 -15.66 2.16
C GLU A 264 -20.95 -14.38 2.96
N ILE A 265 -19.97 -14.49 3.86
CA ILE A 265 -19.30 -13.38 4.54
C ILE A 265 -17.93 -13.21 3.90
N ILE A 266 -17.59 -11.97 3.55
CA ILE A 266 -16.31 -11.62 2.94
C ILE A 266 -15.60 -10.62 3.87
N ILE A 267 -14.47 -11.02 4.43
CA ILE A 267 -13.65 -10.16 5.27
C ILE A 267 -12.67 -9.39 4.38
N SER A 268 -12.71 -8.06 4.47
CA SER A 268 -11.86 -7.12 3.73
C SER A 268 -11.35 -6.01 4.68
N ALA A 269 -11.00 -6.38 5.91
CA ALA A 269 -10.58 -5.47 6.97
C ALA A 269 -9.08 -5.09 6.88
N GLY A 270 -8.34 -5.67 5.93
CA GLY A 270 -6.92 -5.44 5.72
C GLY A 270 -6.04 -6.41 6.50
N ALA A 271 -4.73 -6.40 6.21
CA ALA A 271 -3.78 -7.40 6.70
C ALA A 271 -3.79 -7.60 8.24
N ILE A 272 -4.00 -6.54 9.01
CA ILE A 272 -3.99 -6.63 10.48
C ILE A 272 -5.37 -7.06 10.99
N ASP A 273 -6.42 -6.32 10.66
CA ASP A 273 -7.74 -6.52 11.26
C ASP A 273 -8.48 -7.76 10.73
N SER A 274 -8.18 -8.23 9.51
CA SER A 274 -8.70 -9.51 9.00
C SER A 274 -8.17 -10.69 9.80
N ALA A 275 -6.87 -10.69 10.12
CA ALA A 275 -6.28 -11.69 11.01
C ALA A 275 -6.86 -11.57 12.43
N LYS A 276 -6.93 -10.35 12.99
CA LYS A 276 -7.52 -10.11 14.32
C LYS A 276 -8.96 -10.63 14.43
N LEU A 277 -9.82 -10.35 13.45
CA LEU A 277 -11.21 -10.80 13.45
C LEU A 277 -11.32 -12.32 13.39
N LEU A 278 -10.52 -12.98 12.55
CA LEU A 278 -10.49 -14.45 12.49
C LEU A 278 -10.04 -15.06 13.82
N LEU A 279 -8.97 -14.53 14.43
CA LEU A 279 -8.48 -14.98 15.74
C LEU A 279 -9.55 -14.85 16.83
N LEU A 280 -10.23 -13.69 16.92
CA LEU A 280 -11.35 -13.46 17.87
C LEU A 280 -12.55 -14.39 17.59
N SER A 281 -12.68 -14.85 16.35
CA SER A 281 -13.71 -15.80 15.92
C SER A 281 -13.33 -17.27 16.14
N GLY A 282 -12.16 -17.53 16.73
CA GLY A 282 -11.65 -18.88 16.99
C GLY A 282 -10.99 -19.54 15.77
N VAL A 283 -10.68 -18.79 14.72
CA VAL A 283 -10.02 -19.29 13.51
C VAL A 283 -8.56 -18.83 13.53
N GLY A 284 -7.65 -19.74 13.82
CA GLY A 284 -6.24 -19.43 14.00
C GLY A 284 -5.47 -20.50 14.77
N PRO A 285 -4.21 -20.24 15.16
CA PRO A 285 -3.35 -21.27 15.75
C PRO A 285 -3.96 -21.78 17.07
N ALA A 286 -4.26 -23.08 17.15
CA ALA A 286 -5.05 -23.63 18.24
C ALA A 286 -4.44 -23.37 19.63
N LYS A 287 -3.10 -23.45 19.74
CA LYS A 287 -2.39 -23.19 21.00
C LYS A 287 -2.53 -21.73 21.44
N ASP A 288 -2.36 -20.79 20.52
CA ASP A 288 -2.43 -19.34 20.79
C ASP A 288 -3.86 -18.99 21.26
N LEU A 289 -4.88 -19.50 20.57
CA LEU A 289 -6.29 -19.29 20.91
C LEU A 289 -6.68 -19.93 22.27
N GLN A 290 -6.27 -21.18 22.52
CA GLN A 290 -6.56 -21.88 23.77
C GLN A 290 -5.93 -21.18 24.97
N SER A 291 -4.74 -20.58 24.79
CA SER A 291 -4.05 -19.85 25.85
C SER A 291 -4.83 -18.63 26.36
N LEU A 292 -5.68 -18.06 25.49
CA LEU A 292 -6.59 -16.95 25.78
C LEU A 292 -8.02 -17.43 26.15
N GLY A 293 -8.24 -18.74 26.27
CA GLY A 293 -9.57 -19.29 26.53
C GLY A 293 -10.55 -19.19 25.35
N ILE A 294 -10.07 -18.90 24.14
CA ILE A 294 -10.89 -18.84 22.93
C ILE A 294 -11.13 -20.28 22.44
N LYS A 295 -12.40 -20.65 22.24
CA LYS A 295 -12.76 -21.93 21.65
C LYS A 295 -12.29 -21.97 20.19
N VAL A 296 -11.43 -22.94 19.88
CA VAL A 296 -10.94 -23.17 18.51
C VAL A 296 -12.09 -23.64 17.62
N LYS A 297 -12.33 -22.86 16.56
CA LYS A 297 -13.26 -23.15 15.47
C LYS A 297 -12.56 -23.86 14.31
N ALA A 298 -11.36 -23.40 13.96
CA ALA A 298 -10.47 -24.02 12.98
C ALA A 298 -9.01 -23.71 13.35
N ASP A 299 -8.14 -24.73 13.31
CA ASP A 299 -6.71 -24.59 13.54
C ASP A 299 -6.02 -24.24 12.23
N LEU A 300 -5.74 -22.96 12.04
CA LEU A 300 -5.14 -22.39 10.82
C LEU A 300 -4.00 -21.44 11.20
N PRO A 301 -2.99 -21.23 10.35
CA PRO A 301 -1.85 -20.35 10.63
C PRO A 301 -2.18 -18.86 10.50
N VAL A 302 -3.41 -18.43 10.86
CA VAL A 302 -3.86 -17.04 10.79
C VAL A 302 -2.93 -16.14 11.61
N GLY A 303 -2.56 -15.00 11.02
CA GLY A 303 -1.67 -14.02 11.63
C GLY A 303 -0.20 -14.41 11.55
N LYS A 304 0.17 -15.56 11.00
CA LYS A 304 1.58 -15.86 10.68
C LYS A 304 1.95 -15.25 9.33
N ASN A 305 3.25 -15.27 9.00
CA ASN A 305 3.78 -14.81 7.71
C ASN A 305 3.47 -13.34 7.39
N LEU A 306 3.38 -12.47 8.42
CA LEU A 306 3.27 -11.03 8.19
C LEU A 306 4.51 -10.57 7.41
N MET A 307 4.28 -9.97 6.25
CA MET A 307 5.31 -9.39 5.41
C MET A 307 5.00 -7.91 5.19
N ASP A 308 6.05 -7.12 5.00
CA ASP A 308 5.96 -5.70 4.71
C ASP A 308 7.28 -5.24 4.05
N HIS A 309 7.27 -4.07 3.45
CA HIS A 309 8.45 -3.42 2.91
C HIS A 309 9.06 -2.46 3.95
N PRO A 310 10.25 -2.77 4.50
CA PRO A 310 10.95 -1.85 5.37
C PRO A 310 11.43 -0.63 4.57
N CYS A 311 11.13 0.57 5.07
CA CYS A 311 11.46 1.83 4.41
C CYS A 311 12.33 2.75 5.26
N VAL A 312 13.42 3.23 4.66
CA VAL A 312 14.38 4.16 5.26
C VAL A 312 14.42 5.44 4.44
N PRO A 313 13.98 6.59 4.97
CA PRO A 313 14.08 7.86 4.25
C PRO A 313 15.51 8.39 4.28
N LEU A 314 15.90 9.07 3.21
CA LEU A 314 17.10 9.88 3.13
C LEU A 314 16.69 11.31 2.77
N THR A 315 16.93 12.26 3.65
CA THR A 315 16.50 13.66 3.46
C THR A 315 17.70 14.56 3.24
N TYR A 316 17.62 15.43 2.24
CA TYR A 316 18.67 16.36 1.87
C TYR A 316 18.15 17.78 1.81
N HIS A 317 18.98 18.71 2.26
CA HIS A 317 18.77 20.14 2.15
C HIS A 317 19.18 20.61 0.76
N MET A 318 18.27 21.27 0.06
CA MET A 318 18.41 21.74 -1.32
C MET A 318 18.37 23.25 -1.39
N ARG A 319 19.11 23.83 -2.34
CA ARG A 319 18.93 25.22 -2.70
C ARG A 319 17.54 25.48 -3.30
N HIS A 320 17.03 26.70 -3.13
CA HIS A 320 15.72 27.13 -3.63
C HIS A 320 15.47 26.84 -5.12
N GLU A 321 16.49 26.83 -5.99
CA GLU A 321 16.34 26.59 -7.43
C GLU A 321 15.90 25.15 -7.77
N PHE A 322 16.01 24.23 -6.81
CA PHE A 322 15.66 22.82 -7.02
C PHE A 322 14.16 22.58 -7.14
N SER A 323 13.36 23.24 -6.29
CA SER A 323 11.91 23.01 -6.20
C SER A 323 11.22 24.26 -5.67
N ARG A 324 10.08 24.59 -6.28
CA ARG A 324 9.22 25.74 -5.89
C ARG A 324 8.17 25.40 -4.84
N ARG A 325 8.20 24.18 -4.32
CA ARG A 325 7.13 23.64 -3.47
C ARG A 325 6.91 24.41 -2.18
N LEU A 326 7.98 24.97 -1.61
CA LEU A 326 7.91 25.73 -0.36
C LEU A 326 7.64 27.23 -0.56
N GLU A 327 7.62 27.75 -1.80
CA GLU A 327 7.35 29.17 -2.05
C GLU A 327 5.99 29.60 -1.48
N LEU A 328 4.95 28.77 -1.63
CA LEU A 328 3.62 29.06 -1.07
C LEU A 328 3.58 29.00 0.46
N SER A 329 4.42 28.18 1.10
CA SER A 329 4.39 28.04 2.56
C SER A 329 4.98 29.25 3.30
N HIS A 330 5.73 30.12 2.61
CA HIS A 330 6.35 31.30 3.21
C HIS A 330 5.51 32.58 3.09
N ASP A 331 4.46 32.58 2.27
CA ASP A 331 3.53 33.70 2.12
C ASP A 331 2.08 33.26 2.39
N SER A 332 1.59 33.62 3.58
CA SER A 332 0.22 33.31 4.00
C SER A 332 -0.86 33.85 3.06
N ASN A 333 -0.64 35.01 2.42
CA ASN A 333 -1.60 35.57 1.46
C ASN A 333 -1.59 34.77 0.15
N ALA A 334 -0.41 34.35 -0.30
CA ALA A 334 -0.29 33.49 -1.48
C ALA A 334 -0.93 32.11 -1.23
N MET A 335 -0.72 31.52 -0.04
CA MET A 335 -1.37 30.28 0.37
C MET A 335 -2.89 30.43 0.46
N GLU A 336 -3.40 31.50 1.10
CA GLU A 336 -4.85 31.75 1.19
C GLU A 336 -5.49 31.88 -0.20
N LYS A 337 -4.82 32.61 -1.11
CA LYS A 337 -5.26 32.71 -2.51
C LYS A 337 -5.26 31.35 -3.20
N ALA A 338 -4.20 30.56 -3.03
CA ALA A 338 -4.08 29.24 -3.64
C ALA A 338 -5.15 28.26 -3.11
N LEU A 339 -5.48 28.32 -1.82
CA LEU A 339 -6.56 27.56 -1.22
C LEU A 339 -7.94 27.97 -1.79
N HIS A 340 -8.19 29.27 -1.93
CA HIS A 340 -9.42 29.75 -2.56
C HIS A 340 -9.54 29.33 -4.05
N GLU A 341 -8.43 29.32 -4.79
CA GLU A 341 -8.41 28.80 -6.17
C GLU A 341 -8.68 27.28 -6.21
N LEU A 342 -8.14 26.52 -5.23
CA LEU A 342 -8.34 25.08 -5.10
C LEU A 342 -9.80 24.69 -4.88
N GLU A 343 -10.57 25.49 -4.12
CA GLU A 343 -12.02 25.30 -3.94
C GLU A 343 -12.79 25.33 -5.27
N HIS A 344 -12.22 25.99 -6.28
CA HIS A 344 -12.77 26.08 -7.63
C HIS A 344 -12.07 25.14 -8.62
N GLY A 345 -11.25 24.20 -8.13
CA GLY A 345 -10.49 23.25 -8.94
C GLY A 345 -9.40 23.91 -9.78
N LYS A 346 -8.80 25.01 -9.30
CA LYS A 346 -7.76 25.79 -9.99
C LYS A 346 -6.56 26.06 -9.09
N GLY A 347 -5.52 26.63 -9.68
CA GLY A 347 -4.34 27.10 -8.95
C GLY A 347 -3.32 25.99 -8.68
N PRO A 348 -2.15 26.38 -8.14
CA PRO A 348 -0.98 25.50 -8.03
C PRO A 348 -1.22 24.25 -7.16
N LEU A 349 -2.06 24.35 -6.12
CA LEU A 349 -2.36 23.25 -5.21
C LEU A 349 -3.12 22.09 -5.87
N THR A 350 -3.74 22.31 -7.04
CA THR A 350 -4.37 21.22 -7.80
C THR A 350 -3.35 20.30 -8.46
N GLN A 351 -2.09 20.74 -8.54
CA GLN A 351 -1.04 20.08 -9.31
C GLN A 351 0.14 19.63 -8.42
N TYR A 352 0.31 20.20 -7.23
CA TYR A 352 1.37 19.78 -6.31
C TYR A 352 1.25 18.30 -5.96
N TYR A 353 2.37 17.59 -6.00
CA TYR A 353 2.46 16.15 -5.79
C TYR A 353 1.54 15.31 -6.71
N SER A 354 1.15 15.84 -7.88
CA SER A 354 0.29 15.12 -8.83
C SER A 354 0.97 13.91 -9.47
N THR A 355 2.30 13.89 -9.50
CA THR A 355 3.12 12.75 -9.95
C THR A 355 4.35 12.61 -9.07
N THR A 356 4.96 11.41 -9.05
CA THR A 356 6.13 11.14 -8.23
C THR A 356 7.16 10.37 -9.04
N PRO A 357 8.40 10.87 -9.17
CA PRO A 357 9.47 10.06 -9.71
C PRO A 357 9.74 8.88 -8.77
N THR A 358 9.86 7.69 -9.35
CA THR A 358 10.26 6.49 -8.60
C THR A 358 11.24 5.68 -9.43
N ALA A 359 12.00 4.84 -8.76
CA ALA A 359 12.86 3.88 -9.44
C ALA A 359 12.80 2.52 -8.81
N TYR A 360 12.53 1.50 -9.62
CA TYR A 360 12.54 0.10 -9.22
C TYR A 360 13.80 -0.55 -9.76
N LEU A 361 14.68 -0.97 -8.86
CA LEU A 361 16.06 -1.27 -9.20
C LEU A 361 16.44 -2.70 -8.86
N ARG A 362 17.39 -3.22 -9.65
CA ARG A 362 17.99 -4.54 -9.47
C ARG A 362 19.49 -4.38 -9.23
N SER A 363 20.05 -5.28 -8.43
CA SER A 363 21.48 -5.26 -8.12
C SER A 363 22.10 -6.64 -8.32
N ARG A 364 23.09 -6.70 -9.21
CA ARG A 364 23.91 -7.90 -9.40
C ARG A 364 24.71 -8.25 -8.14
N THR A 365 25.19 -7.24 -7.42
CA THR A 365 25.89 -7.43 -6.14
C THR A 365 25.03 -8.20 -5.14
N ILE A 366 23.73 -7.93 -5.09
CA ILE A 366 22.81 -8.68 -4.22
C ILE A 366 22.66 -10.12 -4.72
N LEU A 367 22.50 -10.36 -6.03
CA LEU A 367 22.36 -11.71 -6.59
C LEU A 367 23.61 -12.59 -6.41
N ASP A 368 24.79 -11.98 -6.39
CA ASP A 368 26.07 -12.68 -6.24
C ASP A 368 26.46 -12.91 -4.76
N SER A 369 25.70 -12.34 -3.82
CA SER A 369 25.94 -12.43 -2.37
C SER A 369 25.71 -13.83 -1.78
N ASP A 370 26.30 -14.08 -0.62
CA ASP A 370 26.09 -15.34 0.10
C ASP A 370 24.74 -15.37 0.82
N GLU A 371 24.22 -14.22 1.25
CA GLU A 371 22.87 -14.08 1.81
C GLU A 371 21.82 -14.52 0.79
N PHE A 372 21.95 -14.10 -0.47
CA PHE A 372 21.05 -14.51 -1.54
C PHE A 372 21.11 -16.02 -1.80
N LYS A 373 22.32 -16.60 -1.89
CA LYS A 373 22.52 -18.04 -2.14
C LYS A 373 21.94 -18.93 -1.03
N LYS A 374 21.76 -18.39 0.17
CA LYS A 374 21.14 -19.08 1.33
C LYS A 374 19.62 -19.04 1.32
N LEU A 375 18.99 -18.20 0.49
CA LEU A 375 17.53 -18.15 0.39
C LEU A 375 16.96 -19.47 -0.17
N PRO A 376 15.68 -19.78 0.10
CA PRO A 376 15.01 -20.90 -0.55
C PRO A 376 15.13 -20.84 -2.08
N ILE A 377 15.24 -21.99 -2.74
CA ILE A 377 15.43 -22.07 -4.19
C ILE A 377 14.30 -21.36 -4.94
N SER A 378 13.05 -21.53 -4.51
CA SER A 378 11.89 -20.85 -5.07
C SER A 378 12.04 -19.32 -5.01
N THR A 379 12.45 -18.78 -3.86
CA THR A 379 12.75 -17.36 -3.69
C THR A 379 13.87 -16.90 -4.61
N GLN A 380 14.97 -17.66 -4.72
CA GLN A 380 16.07 -17.32 -5.62
C GLN A 380 15.63 -17.27 -7.09
N LEU A 381 14.79 -18.21 -7.52
CA LEU A 381 14.27 -18.27 -8.88
C LEU A 381 13.41 -17.03 -9.18
N LEU A 382 12.53 -16.65 -8.25
CA LEU A 382 11.68 -15.47 -8.38
C LEU A 382 12.52 -14.18 -8.46
N LEU A 383 13.45 -13.97 -7.52
CA LEU A 383 14.23 -12.73 -7.48
C LEU A 383 15.23 -12.57 -8.65
N LYS A 384 15.53 -13.67 -9.36
CA LYS A 384 16.32 -13.64 -10.60
C LYS A 384 15.51 -13.19 -11.82
N LYS A 385 14.18 -13.25 -11.77
CA LYS A 385 13.30 -12.87 -12.88
C LYS A 385 13.53 -11.41 -13.31
N PRO A 386 13.45 -11.11 -14.62
CA PRO A 386 13.82 -9.82 -15.19
C PRO A 386 13.10 -8.64 -14.56
N THR A 387 11.79 -8.76 -14.32
CA THR A 387 10.96 -7.62 -13.88
C THR A 387 10.88 -7.45 -12.38
N VAL A 388 11.40 -8.39 -11.59
CA VAL A 388 11.28 -8.38 -10.12
C VAL A 388 12.29 -7.39 -9.52
N PRO A 389 11.84 -6.30 -8.88
CA PRO A 389 12.72 -5.34 -8.25
C PRO A 389 13.27 -5.87 -6.92
N MET A 390 14.42 -5.35 -6.53
CA MET A 390 15.03 -5.64 -5.22
C MET A 390 14.78 -4.51 -4.23
N PHE A 391 14.81 -3.27 -4.72
CA PHE A 391 14.52 -2.09 -3.93
C PHE A 391 13.87 -1.01 -4.79
N GLU A 392 13.10 -0.15 -4.14
CA GLU A 392 12.54 1.06 -4.72
C GLU A 392 13.21 2.29 -4.11
N LEU A 393 13.41 3.31 -4.94
CA LEU A 393 13.69 4.68 -4.52
C LEU A 393 12.46 5.53 -4.87
N ALA A 394 11.61 5.83 -3.89
CA ALA A 394 10.48 6.73 -4.09
C ALA A 394 10.91 8.17 -3.80
N ILE A 395 10.65 9.09 -4.73
CA ILE A 395 11.30 10.41 -4.76
C ILE A 395 10.30 11.53 -4.50
N ALA A 396 9.55 11.38 -3.41
CA ALA A 396 8.68 12.41 -2.86
C ALA A 396 8.36 12.07 -1.40
N GLY A 397 7.96 13.08 -0.63
CA GLY A 397 7.41 12.88 0.71
C GLY A 397 7.62 14.09 1.61
N PRO A 398 7.22 14.01 2.88
CA PRO A 398 7.28 15.12 3.81
C PRO A 398 8.73 15.44 4.23
N LEU A 399 8.98 16.65 4.72
CA LEU A 399 10.26 17.00 5.33
C LEU A 399 10.49 16.14 6.59
N LEU A 400 11.68 15.52 6.69
CA LEU A 400 12.06 14.68 7.82
C LEU A 400 13.41 15.12 8.42
N PRO A 401 13.48 15.40 9.73
CA PRO A 401 12.34 15.49 10.66
C PRO A 401 11.44 16.71 10.34
N PRO A 402 10.13 16.67 10.64
CA PRO A 402 9.22 17.79 10.37
C PRO A 402 9.60 19.09 11.11
N SER A 403 10.43 18.99 12.15
CA SER A 403 10.94 20.10 12.94
C SER A 403 12.22 20.72 12.38
N TYR A 404 12.71 20.28 11.22
CA TYR A 404 13.91 20.86 10.61
C TYR A 404 13.60 22.28 10.12
N GLU A 405 14.43 23.24 10.53
CA GLU A 405 14.34 24.64 10.11
C GLU A 405 15.45 24.95 9.10
N PHE A 406 15.09 25.60 7.99
CA PHE A 406 16.05 26.01 6.98
C PHE A 406 16.80 27.28 7.39
N GLU A 407 18.10 27.33 7.13
CA GLU A 407 18.92 28.53 7.36
C GLU A 407 18.51 29.68 6.43
N ASP A 408 18.27 29.35 5.16
CA ASP A 408 17.64 30.22 4.18
C ASP A 408 16.18 29.76 4.01
N PRO A 409 15.19 30.57 4.39
CA PRO A 409 13.78 30.19 4.26
C PRO A 409 13.39 29.82 2.84
N GLU A 410 14.04 30.34 1.80
CA GLU A 410 13.69 30.02 0.42
C GLU A 410 14.19 28.64 -0.03
N ASP A 411 15.09 28.01 0.73
CA ASP A 411 15.60 26.68 0.43
C ASP A 411 14.49 25.61 0.45
N SER A 412 14.85 24.44 -0.08
CA SER A 412 13.93 23.31 -0.21
C SER A 412 14.58 22.01 0.27
N PHE A 413 13.90 20.89 0.02
CA PHE A 413 14.39 19.57 0.36
C PHE A 413 13.93 18.55 -0.68
N PHE A 414 14.58 17.38 -0.68
CA PHE A 414 13.99 16.18 -1.25
C PHE A 414 14.20 14.99 -0.34
N ASN A 415 13.44 13.93 -0.60
CA ASN A 415 13.57 12.65 0.06
C ASN A 415 13.79 11.53 -0.96
N PHE A 416 14.66 10.59 -0.61
CA PHE A 416 14.53 9.21 -1.09
C PHE A 416 13.86 8.38 0.00
N PHE A 417 12.70 7.81 -0.28
CA PHE A 417 12.20 6.67 0.50
C PHE A 417 12.84 5.42 -0.09
N VAL A 418 13.84 4.89 0.61
CA VAL A 418 14.54 3.66 0.22
C VAL A 418 13.76 2.48 0.76
N VAL A 419 13.18 1.68 -0.12
CA VAL A 419 12.27 0.60 0.24
C VAL A 419 12.86 -0.74 -0.17
N ALA A 420 12.96 -1.70 0.75
CA ALA A 420 13.32 -3.07 0.36
C ALA A 420 12.08 -3.80 -0.15
N MET A 421 12.09 -4.18 -1.42
CA MET A 421 10.91 -4.72 -2.10
C MET A 421 10.74 -6.23 -1.89
N ASN A 422 11.77 -6.92 -1.42
CA ASN A 422 11.81 -8.36 -1.32
C ASN A 422 12.29 -8.84 0.06
N ALA A 423 11.79 -8.20 1.11
CA ALA A 423 12.11 -8.57 2.49
C ALA A 423 11.75 -10.04 2.80
N GLN A 424 12.66 -10.70 3.51
CA GLN A 424 12.63 -12.11 3.89
C GLN A 424 12.33 -12.29 5.38
N SER A 425 12.36 -11.22 6.18
CA SER A 425 11.81 -11.23 7.53
C SER A 425 10.33 -11.61 7.51
N ARG A 426 9.89 -12.33 8.55
CA ARG A 426 8.51 -12.81 8.69
C ARG A 426 8.02 -12.52 10.10
N GLY A 427 6.98 -11.71 10.18
CA GLY A 427 6.36 -11.32 11.42
C GLY A 427 5.11 -12.13 11.77
N THR A 428 4.45 -11.67 12.83
CA THR A 428 3.16 -12.20 13.29
C THR A 428 2.18 -11.12 13.73
N ILE A 429 0.89 -11.42 13.62
CA ILE A 429 -0.23 -10.74 14.25
C ILE A 429 -0.87 -11.72 15.23
N THR A 430 -0.93 -11.36 16.52
CA THR A 430 -1.64 -12.16 17.54
C THR A 430 -2.54 -11.28 18.39
N LEU A 431 -3.38 -11.91 19.21
CA LEU A 431 -4.23 -11.19 20.17
C LEU A 431 -3.45 -10.93 21.46
N ALA A 432 -3.58 -9.72 22.00
CA ALA A 432 -3.14 -9.41 23.36
C ALA A 432 -4.17 -9.89 24.40
N ASP A 433 -5.45 -9.75 24.09
CA ASP A 433 -6.59 -10.09 24.95
C ASP A 433 -7.76 -10.62 24.09
N THR A 434 -8.80 -11.11 24.76
CA THR A 434 -10.09 -11.48 24.16
C THR A 434 -11.04 -10.29 23.96
N ASP A 435 -10.77 -9.14 24.59
CA ASP A 435 -11.50 -7.91 24.32
C ASP A 435 -11.23 -7.44 22.87
N PRO A 436 -12.25 -7.35 22.01
CA PRO A 436 -12.06 -6.94 20.62
C PRO A 436 -11.58 -5.48 20.47
N LEU A 437 -11.68 -4.64 21.50
CA LEU A 437 -11.18 -3.27 21.51
C LEU A 437 -9.68 -3.18 21.78
N GLU A 438 -9.09 -4.22 22.37
CA GLU A 438 -7.65 -4.25 22.60
C GLU A 438 -6.88 -4.33 21.28
N LYS A 439 -5.74 -3.64 21.23
CA LYS A 439 -4.90 -3.64 20.03
C LYS A 439 -4.26 -5.02 19.86
N PRO A 440 -4.17 -5.53 18.61
CA PRO A 440 -3.43 -6.77 18.39
C PRO A 440 -1.93 -6.56 18.67
N ILE A 441 -1.24 -7.63 19.02
CA ILE A 441 0.22 -7.66 19.06
C ILE A 441 0.70 -7.78 17.61
N ILE A 442 1.42 -6.77 17.13
CA ILE A 442 1.95 -6.72 15.76
C ILE A 442 3.46 -6.82 15.86
N ASP A 443 4.05 -7.93 15.45
CA ASP A 443 5.50 -8.12 15.47
C ASP A 443 6.03 -8.38 14.06
N PRO A 444 6.44 -7.35 13.30
CA PRO A 444 6.93 -7.51 11.93
C PRO A 444 8.31 -8.16 11.83
N GLN A 445 9.08 -8.20 12.93
CA GLN A 445 10.47 -8.69 12.93
C GLN A 445 11.35 -8.01 11.87
N TYR A 446 11.19 -6.69 11.72
CA TYR A 446 11.87 -5.95 10.66
C TYR A 446 13.39 -6.14 10.70
N LEU A 447 13.95 -6.46 9.53
CA LEU A 447 15.38 -6.65 9.31
C LEU A 447 16.02 -7.80 10.10
N GLU A 448 15.26 -8.68 10.73
CA GLU A 448 15.80 -9.87 11.39
C GLU A 448 16.56 -10.76 10.39
N HIS A 449 16.03 -10.90 9.17
CA HIS A 449 16.70 -11.65 8.12
C HIS A 449 17.89 -10.89 7.51
N ALA A 450 19.06 -11.54 7.40
CA ALA A 450 20.31 -10.92 6.94
C ALA A 450 20.23 -10.36 5.50
N TYR A 451 19.47 -11.01 4.64
CA TYR A 451 19.21 -10.55 3.27
C TYR A 451 18.59 -9.15 3.24
N ASP A 452 17.70 -8.81 4.18
CA ASP A 452 16.97 -7.54 4.16
C ASP A 452 17.92 -6.38 4.46
N ARG A 453 18.83 -6.60 5.42
CA ARG A 453 19.92 -5.67 5.74
C ARG A 453 20.84 -5.49 4.55
N LEU A 454 21.19 -6.57 3.83
CA LEU A 454 22.00 -6.48 2.62
C LEU A 454 21.29 -5.64 1.54
N VAL A 455 20.00 -5.88 1.30
CA VAL A 455 19.22 -5.14 0.31
C VAL A 455 19.19 -3.65 0.64
N LEU A 456 18.81 -3.27 1.87
CA LEU A 456 18.78 -1.86 2.27
C LEU A 456 20.15 -1.20 2.19
N LYS A 457 21.23 -1.86 2.63
CA LYS A 457 22.58 -1.29 2.52
C LYS A 457 22.96 -1.01 1.07
N ASN A 458 22.67 -1.94 0.15
CA ASN A 458 22.92 -1.72 -1.27
C ASN A 458 22.04 -0.60 -1.83
N ALA A 459 20.75 -0.56 -1.48
CA ALA A 459 19.82 0.46 -1.95
C ALA A 459 20.25 1.88 -1.50
N ILE A 460 20.67 2.03 -0.23
CA ILE A 460 21.23 3.30 0.27
C ILE A 460 22.51 3.67 -0.46
N ARG A 461 23.42 2.72 -0.74
CA ARG A 461 24.62 2.98 -1.55
C ARG A 461 24.27 3.49 -2.95
N GLU A 462 23.24 2.94 -3.59
CA GLU A 462 22.80 3.43 -4.89
C GLU A 462 22.19 4.84 -4.81
N ALA A 463 21.37 5.11 -3.80
CA ALA A 463 20.86 6.47 -3.55
C ALA A 463 21.99 7.48 -3.28
N LEU A 464 23.06 7.07 -2.59
CA LEU A 464 24.25 7.90 -2.37
C LEU A 464 25.03 8.18 -3.66
N LYS A 465 25.00 7.29 -4.66
CA LYS A 465 25.58 7.60 -5.98
C LYS A 465 24.76 8.67 -6.71
N TRP A 466 23.43 8.58 -6.61
CA TRP A 466 22.52 9.51 -7.30
C TRP A 466 22.68 10.95 -6.82
N VAL A 467 22.88 11.16 -5.52
CA VAL A 467 23.13 12.52 -4.99
C VAL A 467 24.43 13.14 -5.49
N HIS A 468 25.34 12.34 -6.05
CA HIS A 468 26.56 12.83 -6.68
C HIS A 468 26.43 13.06 -8.19
N ALA A 469 25.30 12.71 -8.80
CA ALA A 469 25.02 12.96 -10.20
C ALA A 469 24.99 14.48 -10.49
N PRO A 470 25.56 14.95 -11.61
CA PRO A 470 25.58 16.36 -11.99
C PRO A 470 24.23 17.08 -11.87
N SER A 471 23.13 16.45 -12.30
CA SER A 471 21.78 17.03 -12.25
C SER A 471 21.26 17.31 -10.83
N LEU A 472 21.82 16.68 -9.78
CA LEU A 472 21.44 16.93 -8.39
C LEU A 472 22.51 17.64 -7.57
N LYS A 473 23.78 17.29 -7.78
CA LYS A 473 24.89 17.77 -6.97
C LYS A 473 24.99 19.30 -6.91
N ALA A 474 24.57 19.99 -7.98
CA ALA A 474 24.56 21.45 -8.03
C ALA A 474 23.63 22.09 -6.98
N PHE A 475 22.57 21.39 -6.59
CA PHE A 475 21.52 21.89 -5.71
C PHE A 475 21.67 21.45 -4.25
N ILE A 476 22.39 20.36 -3.98
CA ILE A 476 22.53 19.83 -2.62
C ILE A 476 23.42 20.75 -1.77
N LYS A 477 22.90 21.20 -0.63
CA LYS A 477 23.69 21.88 0.40
C LYS A 477 24.35 20.86 1.32
N HIS A 478 23.54 20.00 1.96
CA HIS A 478 24.00 18.92 2.84
C HIS A 478 22.91 17.88 3.11
N ALA A 479 23.31 16.74 3.66
CA ALA A 479 22.37 15.74 4.18
C ALA A 479 21.72 16.21 5.48
N ILE A 480 20.40 16.07 5.61
CA ILE A 480 19.65 16.28 6.85
C ILE A 480 19.54 14.96 7.61
N LEU A 481 19.08 13.92 6.90
CA LEU A 481 18.84 12.58 7.43
C LEU A 481 19.37 11.53 6.45
N ALA A 482 20.67 11.54 6.17
CA ALA A 482 21.30 10.57 5.29
C ALA A 482 22.76 10.30 5.73
N PRO A 483 23.36 9.17 5.32
CA PRO A 483 24.78 8.92 5.53
C PRO A 483 25.62 10.02 4.89
N THR A 484 26.68 10.46 5.57
CA THR A 484 27.54 11.57 5.12
C THR A 484 28.92 11.12 4.69
N THR A 485 29.41 10.01 5.25
CA THR A 485 30.72 9.43 4.95
C THR A 485 30.63 8.36 3.86
N GLY A 486 29.46 7.74 3.70
CA GLY A 486 29.25 6.60 2.83
C GLY A 486 29.95 5.31 3.28
N SER A 487 30.50 5.28 4.51
CA SER A 487 31.11 4.07 5.08
C SER A 487 30.04 3.02 5.40
N ASP A 488 30.46 1.76 5.52
CA ASP A 488 29.55 0.67 5.87
C ASP A 488 28.90 0.88 7.23
N GLU A 489 29.64 1.42 8.19
CA GLU A 489 29.14 1.74 9.53
C GLU A 489 28.08 2.85 9.50
N ASP A 490 28.28 3.91 8.71
CA ASP A 490 27.36 5.04 8.58
C ASP A 490 26.05 4.62 7.88
N ILE A 491 26.16 3.80 6.82
CA ILE A 491 25.01 3.23 6.13
C ILE A 491 24.24 2.26 7.03
N GLU A 492 24.94 1.41 7.78
CA GLU A 492 24.31 0.47 8.72
C GLU A 492 23.60 1.20 9.86
N ALA A 493 24.20 2.28 10.39
CA ALA A 493 23.54 3.15 11.34
C ALA A 493 22.24 3.72 10.76
N ARG A 494 22.24 4.19 9.50
CA ARG A 494 21.03 4.70 8.84
C ARG A 494 19.95 3.63 8.66
N CYS A 495 20.32 2.39 8.32
CA CYS A 495 19.37 1.27 8.20
C CYS A 495 18.57 1.03 9.49
N SER A 496 19.15 1.31 10.66
CA SER A 496 18.46 1.13 11.95
C SER A 496 17.34 2.15 12.22
N HIS A 497 17.14 3.11 11.31
CA HIS A 497 16.14 4.16 11.40
C HIS A 497 15.03 3.99 10.37
N ILE A 498 14.44 2.79 10.30
CA ILE A 498 13.13 2.63 9.68
C ILE A 498 12.15 3.56 10.39
N VAL A 499 11.43 4.36 9.60
CA VAL A 499 10.40 5.27 10.11
C VAL A 499 9.04 5.03 9.46
N HIS A 500 9.02 4.27 8.37
CA HIS A 500 7.83 4.05 7.60
C HIS A 500 7.78 2.62 7.09
N ARG A 501 6.57 2.20 6.78
CA ARG A 501 6.24 0.89 6.26
C ARG A 501 5.24 1.09 5.14
N CYS A 502 5.19 0.19 4.19
CA CYS A 502 4.53 0.50 2.93
C CYS A 502 3.36 -0.44 2.60
N LEU A 503 3.37 -1.69 3.07
CA LEU A 503 2.39 -2.68 2.64
C LEU A 503 2.35 -3.96 3.52
N GLU A 504 1.75 -3.90 4.72
CA GLU A 504 1.49 -5.12 5.49
C GLU A 504 0.62 -6.09 4.69
N SER A 505 1.05 -7.36 4.65
CA SER A 505 0.40 -8.37 3.83
C SER A 505 0.62 -9.81 4.33
N CYS A 506 -0.03 -10.75 3.66
CA CYS A 506 0.21 -12.21 3.76
C CYS A 506 -0.18 -12.87 5.10
N THR A 507 -0.94 -12.19 5.95
CA THR A 507 -1.35 -12.67 7.29
C THR A 507 -2.49 -13.70 7.28
N VAL A 508 -3.22 -13.81 6.17
CA VAL A 508 -4.27 -14.82 5.93
C VAL A 508 -4.04 -15.42 4.54
N ARG A 509 -2.82 -15.90 4.34
CA ARG A 509 -2.27 -16.31 3.06
C ARG A 509 -3.09 -17.39 2.35
N MET A 510 -3.26 -17.27 1.03
CA MET A 510 -3.71 -18.35 0.15
C MET A 510 -2.56 -19.30 -0.24
N GLY A 511 -2.88 -20.53 -0.62
CA GLY A 511 -1.88 -21.51 -1.05
C GLY A 511 -2.50 -22.85 -1.45
N LEU A 512 -1.65 -23.84 -1.70
CA LEU A 512 -2.05 -25.23 -1.98
C LEU A 512 -2.44 -25.99 -0.71
N ALA A 513 -3.22 -27.05 -0.84
CA ALA A 513 -3.76 -27.79 0.31
C ALA A 513 -2.69 -28.30 1.29
N ASP A 514 -1.47 -28.57 0.81
CA ASP A 514 -0.31 -29.02 1.58
C ASP A 514 0.62 -27.89 2.05
N ASP A 515 0.34 -26.63 1.70
CA ASP A 515 1.07 -25.46 2.21
C ASP A 515 0.74 -25.26 3.71
N PRO A 516 1.73 -25.39 4.62
CA PRO A 516 1.53 -25.28 6.06
C PRO A 516 1.21 -23.85 6.53
N LEU A 517 1.40 -22.83 5.68
CA LEU A 517 1.10 -21.43 5.98
C LEU A 517 -0.21 -20.95 5.35
N ALA A 518 -0.88 -21.79 4.55
CA ALA A 518 -2.09 -21.39 3.85
C ALA A 518 -3.34 -21.46 4.75
N CYS A 519 -4.02 -20.32 4.87
CA CYS A 519 -5.32 -20.17 5.51
C CYS A 519 -6.47 -20.30 4.52
N LEU A 520 -6.23 -19.96 3.24
CA LEU A 520 -7.22 -19.91 2.18
C LEU A 520 -6.90 -20.89 1.04
N ASP A 521 -7.90 -21.22 0.24
CA ASP A 521 -7.68 -21.80 -1.10
C ASP A 521 -7.49 -20.71 -2.16
N HIS A 522 -7.27 -21.10 -3.42
CA HIS A 522 -7.08 -20.20 -4.55
C HIS A 522 -8.34 -19.36 -4.88
N ASP A 523 -9.52 -19.82 -4.43
CA ASP A 523 -10.81 -19.12 -4.48
C ASP A 523 -11.00 -18.13 -3.32
N LEU A 524 -10.00 -17.95 -2.45
CA LEU A 524 -10.04 -17.08 -1.27
C LEU A 524 -10.99 -17.55 -0.14
N LYS A 525 -11.44 -18.81 -0.18
CA LYS A 525 -12.28 -19.39 0.87
C LYS A 525 -11.43 -19.83 2.05
N VAL A 526 -11.93 -19.58 3.27
CA VAL A 526 -11.25 -20.01 4.49
C VAL A 526 -11.33 -21.53 4.62
N ARG A 527 -10.18 -22.18 4.76
CA ARG A 527 -10.09 -23.65 4.76
C ARG A 527 -10.88 -24.28 5.89
N GLY A 528 -11.61 -25.35 5.56
CA GLY A 528 -12.42 -26.11 6.52
C GLY A 528 -13.69 -25.40 6.98
N LEU A 529 -14.01 -24.22 6.42
CA LEU A 529 -15.20 -23.44 6.74
C LEU A 529 -16.00 -23.15 5.46
N GLU A 530 -17.32 -23.07 5.59
CA GLU A 530 -18.23 -22.77 4.49
C GLU A 530 -18.76 -21.34 4.60
N GLY A 531 -18.94 -20.67 3.46
CA GLY A 531 -19.54 -19.33 3.41
C GLY A 531 -18.68 -18.21 4.01
N LEU A 532 -17.36 -18.39 4.08
CA LEU A 532 -16.42 -17.39 4.59
C LEU A 532 -15.24 -17.22 3.63
N ARG A 533 -14.99 -15.97 3.21
CA ARG A 533 -13.81 -15.58 2.42
C ARG A 533 -13.05 -14.44 3.08
N VAL A 534 -11.79 -14.29 2.68
CA VAL A 534 -11.00 -13.10 2.96
C VAL A 534 -10.48 -12.54 1.64
N ALA A 535 -10.69 -11.25 1.40
CA ALA A 535 -10.32 -10.59 0.16
C ALA A 535 -9.77 -9.19 0.48
N ASP A 536 -8.46 -9.14 0.75
CA ASP A 536 -7.66 -7.94 0.95
C ASP A 536 -6.16 -8.34 0.94
N LEU A 537 -5.27 -7.40 1.28
CA LEU A 537 -3.81 -7.64 1.29
C LEU A 537 -3.31 -8.67 2.31
N SER A 538 -4.16 -9.24 3.18
CA SER A 538 -3.78 -10.41 3.98
C SER A 538 -3.60 -11.69 3.13
N VAL A 539 -4.20 -11.72 1.95
CA VAL A 539 -4.36 -12.92 1.10
C VAL A 539 -3.10 -13.32 0.32
N PRO A 540 -2.32 -12.41 -0.31
CA PRO A 540 -1.28 -12.80 -1.24
C PRO A 540 -0.31 -13.83 -0.67
N PRO A 541 0.16 -14.79 -1.49
CA PRO A 541 1.08 -15.83 -1.04
C PRO A 541 2.46 -15.27 -0.72
N GLU A 542 2.87 -14.21 -1.41
CA GLU A 542 4.12 -13.49 -1.14
C GLU A 542 3.86 -11.99 -1.17
N LEU A 543 4.74 -11.23 -0.53
CA LEU A 543 4.70 -9.76 -0.52
C LEU A 543 4.61 -9.21 -1.95
N PRO A 544 3.55 -8.46 -2.28
CA PRO A 544 3.44 -7.78 -3.57
C PRO A 544 4.55 -6.74 -3.67
N ARG A 545 5.34 -6.70 -4.76
CA ARG A 545 6.50 -5.79 -4.84
C ARG A 545 6.18 -4.55 -5.66
N TYR A 546 5.14 -3.89 -5.20
CA TYR A 546 4.80 -2.50 -5.47
C TYR A 546 4.45 -1.87 -4.13
N VAL A 547 4.77 -0.59 -3.95
CA VAL A 547 4.63 0.04 -2.63
C VAL A 547 3.21 0.58 -2.43
N PHE A 548 2.47 0.88 -3.51
CA PHE A 548 1.13 1.45 -3.39
C PHE A 548 0.16 1.10 -4.53
N HIS A 549 -1.09 0.89 -4.10
CA HIS A 549 -2.35 0.68 -4.82
C HIS A 549 -2.34 0.32 -6.32
N SER A 550 -2.80 -0.90 -6.59
CA SER A 550 -3.36 -1.34 -7.88
C SER A 550 -4.71 -2.09 -7.77
N GLY A 551 -5.26 -2.19 -6.55
CA GLY A 551 -6.62 -2.71 -6.35
C GLY A 551 -6.79 -4.21 -6.58
N ILE A 552 -5.75 -5.02 -6.36
CA ILE A 552 -5.81 -6.49 -6.43
C ILE A 552 -6.53 -7.09 -5.21
#